data_AF-G4XTF0-F1
#
_entry.id   AF-G4XTF0-F1
#
_cell.length_a   1.000
_cell.length_b   1.000
_cell.length_c   1.000
_cell.angle_alpha   90.00
_cell.angle_beta   90.00
_cell.angle_gamma   90.00
#
_symmetry.space_group_name_H-M   'P 1'
#
loop_
_entity.id
_entity.type
_entity.pdbx_description
1 polymer ?
#
loop_
_entity_poly.entity_id
_entity_poly.type
_entity_poly.pdbx_seq_one_letter_code
_entity_poly.pdbx_strand_id
1 'polypeptide(L)'
;ISQDQNIEIIRGTMYEILKQNDWFGEHSESVEKIKDMMGIHSEYLKRLYRLLKGICETINTCNGSSDTNKCIESAKKCVDSYHSCIIQFPWKEICNPYCRVLSNLKKDYDKFREANNNKDQLPTFTIPEGAKSCEETCAKKWQEPEAKEPAIDVSEIGTPPGISLPGLPVTPTSINNGNKLPYIAVPL
;
A
#
# COMPACT_ATOMS: atom_id res chain seq x y z
N ILE A 1 -9.60 -27.89 0.47
CA ILE A 1 -10.38 -26.67 0.13
C ILE A 1 -10.18 -26.44 -1.35
N SER A 2 -11.16 -26.83 -2.17
CA SER A 2 -11.15 -26.61 -3.62
C SER A 2 -11.51 -25.14 -3.85
N GLN A 3 -10.62 -24.39 -4.49
CA GLN A 3 -10.92 -23.02 -4.91
C GLN A 3 -11.80 -23.10 -6.16
N ASP A 4 -12.98 -22.49 -6.07
CA ASP A 4 -13.89 -22.30 -7.20
C ASP A 4 -13.18 -21.49 -8.30
N GLN A 5 -13.22 -22.00 -9.53
CA GLN A 5 -12.41 -21.52 -10.66
C GLN A 5 -12.94 -20.24 -11.30
N ASN A 6 -14.06 -19.69 -10.82
CA ASN A 6 -14.73 -18.52 -11.40
C ASN A 6 -14.41 -17.17 -10.73
N ILE A 7 -13.42 -17.10 -9.83
CA ILE A 7 -13.05 -15.84 -9.19
C ILE A 7 -12.24 -14.98 -10.17
N GLU A 8 -12.93 -14.14 -10.93
CA GLU A 8 -12.34 -13.11 -11.79
C GLU A 8 -11.75 -12.00 -10.91
N ILE A 9 -10.42 -11.94 -10.81
CA ILE A 9 -9.72 -11.04 -9.87
C ILE A 9 -9.64 -9.61 -10.47
N ILE A 10 -10.68 -8.80 -10.28
CA ILE A 10 -10.69 -7.36 -10.56
C ILE A 10 -10.62 -6.54 -9.25
N ARG A 11 -9.70 -5.57 -9.17
CA ARG A 11 -9.56 -4.60 -8.06
C ARG A 11 -10.95 -4.12 -7.56
N GLY A 12 -11.31 -4.51 -6.33
CA GLY A 12 -12.69 -4.51 -5.79
C GLY A 12 -13.12 -5.87 -5.20
N THR A 13 -12.29 -6.88 -5.40
CA THR A 13 -12.61 -8.32 -5.30
C THR A 13 -12.89 -8.91 -3.95
N MET A 14 -12.18 -8.60 -2.86
CA MET A 14 -12.27 -9.47 -1.68
C MET A 14 -13.67 -9.44 -1.05
N TYR A 15 -14.29 -8.26 -0.97
CA TYR A 15 -15.65 -8.14 -0.48
C TYR A 15 -16.67 -8.81 -1.43
N GLU A 16 -16.55 -8.58 -2.74
CA GLU A 16 -17.44 -9.20 -3.74
C GLU A 16 -17.29 -10.74 -3.79
N ILE A 17 -16.07 -11.27 -3.63
CA ILE A 17 -15.80 -12.70 -3.48
C ILE A 17 -16.47 -13.25 -2.23
N LEU A 18 -16.31 -12.58 -1.09
CA LEU A 18 -16.91 -13.03 0.17
C LEU A 18 -18.44 -13.02 0.08
N LYS A 19 -19.01 -12.02 -0.61
CA LYS A 19 -20.45 -11.88 -0.83
C LYS A 19 -21.05 -13.02 -1.68
N GLN A 20 -20.26 -13.68 -2.51
CA GLN A 20 -20.72 -14.85 -3.28
C GLN A 20 -20.84 -16.14 -2.44
N ASN A 21 -20.39 -16.14 -1.18
CA ASN A 21 -20.46 -17.33 -0.35
C ASN A 21 -21.81 -17.43 0.38
N ASP A 22 -22.37 -18.64 0.45
CA ASP A 22 -23.67 -18.90 1.12
C ASP A 22 -23.68 -18.45 2.60
N TRP A 23 -22.54 -18.56 3.29
CA TRP A 23 -22.40 -18.14 4.68
C TRP A 23 -22.40 -16.61 4.87
N PHE A 24 -22.26 -15.82 3.80
CA PHE A 24 -22.19 -14.36 3.90
C PHE A 24 -23.41 -13.79 4.60
N GLY A 25 -24.61 -14.34 4.37
CA GLY A 25 -25.84 -13.90 5.04
C GLY A 25 -25.71 -13.88 6.56
N GLU A 26 -25.14 -14.93 7.14
CA GLU A 26 -24.95 -15.12 8.60
C GLU A 26 -23.92 -14.16 9.20
N HIS A 27 -22.93 -13.74 8.40
CA HIS A 27 -21.82 -12.91 8.83
C HIS A 27 -21.80 -11.51 8.19
N SER A 28 -22.88 -11.15 7.50
CA SER A 28 -22.98 -9.95 6.68
C SER A 28 -22.67 -8.69 7.49
N GLU A 29 -23.24 -8.57 8.69
CA GLU A 29 -22.98 -7.42 9.58
C GLU A 29 -21.48 -7.26 9.92
N SER A 30 -20.79 -8.37 10.21
CA SER A 30 -19.36 -8.37 10.52
C SER A 30 -18.51 -8.06 9.29
N VAL A 31 -18.89 -8.59 8.13
CA VAL A 31 -18.20 -8.35 6.86
C VAL A 31 -18.37 -6.91 6.40
N GLU A 32 -19.56 -6.33 6.51
CA GLU A 32 -19.81 -4.92 6.20
C GLU A 32 -18.95 -3.99 7.05
N LYS A 33 -18.75 -4.30 8.34
CA LYS A 33 -17.92 -3.49 9.25
C LYS A 33 -16.46 -3.40 8.82
N ILE A 34 -15.95 -4.38 8.07
CA ILE A 34 -14.56 -4.43 7.62
C ILE A 34 -14.41 -4.25 6.10
N LYS A 35 -15.51 -4.02 5.37
CA LYS A 35 -15.55 -3.86 3.91
C LYS A 35 -14.51 -2.87 3.39
N ASP A 36 -14.41 -1.72 4.03
CA ASP A 36 -13.44 -0.69 3.69
C ASP A 36 -11.98 -1.19 3.79
N MET A 37 -11.68 -2.04 4.77
CA MET A 37 -10.35 -2.65 4.95
C MET A 37 -10.07 -3.69 3.87
N MET A 38 -11.09 -4.38 3.38
CA MET A 38 -10.97 -5.34 2.27
C MET A 38 -10.57 -4.67 0.94
N GLY A 39 -10.80 -3.35 0.83
CA GLY A 39 -10.35 -2.54 -0.31
C GLY A 39 -8.86 -2.14 -0.26
N ILE A 40 -8.14 -2.44 0.83
CA ILE A 40 -6.72 -2.11 0.96
C ILE A 40 -5.89 -3.00 0.02
N HIS A 41 -5.11 -2.39 -0.86
CA HIS A 41 -4.22 -3.12 -1.76
C HIS A 41 -3.26 -4.05 -0.98
N SER A 42 -3.00 -5.23 -1.53
CA SER A 42 -2.21 -6.30 -0.88
C SER A 42 -0.83 -5.82 -0.39
N GLU A 43 -0.18 -4.93 -1.13
CA GLU A 43 1.10 -4.33 -0.73
C GLU A 43 1.01 -3.51 0.56
N TYR A 44 -0.06 -2.73 0.75
CA TYR A 44 -0.28 -1.94 1.96
C TYR A 44 -0.77 -2.81 3.12
N LEU A 45 -1.60 -3.81 2.82
CA LEU A 45 -2.00 -4.82 3.81
C LEU A 45 -0.77 -5.57 4.36
N LYS A 46 0.19 -5.92 3.49
CA LYS A 46 1.46 -6.55 3.89
C LYS A 46 2.26 -5.66 4.86
N ARG A 47 2.17 -4.33 4.73
CA ARG A 47 2.84 -3.38 5.64
C ARG A 47 2.15 -3.32 6.99
N LEU A 48 0.82 -3.19 7.00
CA LEU A 48 0.02 -3.24 8.23
C LEU A 48 0.23 -4.56 8.97
N TYR A 49 0.29 -5.67 8.24
CA TYR A 49 0.58 -6.99 8.82
C TYR A 49 1.99 -7.07 9.42
N ARG A 50 3.01 -6.49 8.78
CA ARG A 50 4.36 -6.41 9.36
C ARG A 50 4.36 -5.64 10.68
N LEU A 51 3.64 -4.52 10.75
CA LEU A 51 3.49 -3.76 11.99
C LEU A 51 2.76 -4.58 13.06
N LEU A 52 1.62 -5.18 12.73
CA LEU A 52 0.87 -6.06 13.64
C LEU A 52 1.78 -7.18 14.20
N LYS A 53 2.54 -7.83 13.31
CA LYS A 53 3.50 -8.86 13.70
C LYS A 53 4.56 -8.32 14.67
N GLY A 54 5.14 -7.14 14.39
CA GLY A 54 6.11 -6.51 15.28
C GLY A 54 5.53 -6.14 16.64
N ILE A 55 4.26 -5.72 16.70
CA ILE A 55 3.54 -5.48 17.97
C ILE A 55 3.42 -6.80 18.75
N CYS A 56 2.96 -7.87 18.11
CA CYS A 56 2.84 -9.19 18.75
C CYS A 56 4.19 -9.74 19.24
N GLU A 57 5.25 -9.60 18.45
CA GLU A 57 6.61 -10.01 18.84
C GLU A 57 7.10 -9.21 20.06
N THR A 58 6.82 -7.92 20.10
CA THR A 58 7.14 -7.06 21.25
C THR A 58 6.38 -7.53 22.49
N ILE A 59 5.07 -7.72 22.39
CA ILE A 59 4.21 -8.23 23.48
C ILE A 59 4.77 -9.55 24.02
N ASN A 60 5.05 -10.52 23.14
CA ASN A 60 5.57 -11.82 23.53
C ASN A 60 6.94 -11.72 24.22
N THR A 61 7.84 -10.88 23.69
CA THR A 61 9.18 -10.67 24.26
C THR A 61 9.12 -10.04 25.64
N CYS A 62 8.22 -9.07 25.83
CA CYS A 62 8.06 -8.33 27.07
C CYS A 62 7.27 -9.09 28.15
N ASN A 63 6.36 -9.99 27.75
CA ASN A 63 5.63 -10.85 28.69
C ASN A 63 6.45 -12.09 29.09
N GLY A 64 7.30 -12.59 28.18
CA GLY A 64 8.03 -13.85 28.36
C GLY A 64 9.42 -13.70 28.99
N SER A 65 9.98 -12.49 29.11
CA SER A 65 11.35 -12.30 29.60
C SER A 65 11.44 -11.38 30.82
N SER A 66 12.30 -11.75 31.76
CA SER A 66 12.82 -10.84 32.80
C SER A 66 13.88 -9.87 32.24
N ASP A 67 14.11 -9.89 30.93
CA ASP A 67 15.17 -9.18 30.23
C ASP A 67 14.61 -7.91 29.58
N THR A 68 14.51 -6.86 30.40
CA THR A 68 14.00 -5.54 30.00
C THR A 68 14.70 -4.99 28.75
N ASN A 69 15.98 -5.29 28.53
CA ASN A 69 16.71 -4.80 27.37
C ASN A 69 16.19 -5.39 26.06
N LYS A 70 15.90 -6.69 26.02
CA LYS A 70 15.31 -7.34 24.83
C LYS A 70 13.91 -6.81 24.52
N CYS A 71 13.12 -6.57 25.56
CA CYS A 71 11.81 -5.95 25.44
C CYS A 71 11.91 -4.55 24.78
N ILE A 72 12.82 -3.71 25.26
CA ILE A 72 13.06 -2.36 24.70
C ILE A 72 13.58 -2.44 23.26
N GLU A 73 14.51 -3.35 22.95
CA GLU A 73 15.03 -3.51 21.59
C GLU A 73 13.95 -3.94 20.60
N SER A 74 13.09 -4.88 21.01
CA SER A 74 11.95 -5.33 20.20
C SER A 74 10.98 -4.17 19.94
N ALA A 75 10.67 -3.39 20.98
CA ALA A 75 9.80 -2.23 20.87
C ALA A 75 10.37 -1.14 19.93
N LYS A 76 11.69 -0.90 19.94
CA LYS A 76 12.34 0.02 18.98
C LYS A 76 12.18 -0.45 17.53
N LYS A 77 12.37 -1.74 17.25
CA LYS A 77 12.12 -2.31 15.90
C LYS A 77 10.65 -2.20 15.48
N CYS A 78 9.73 -2.28 16.45
CA CYS A 78 8.30 -2.07 16.21
C CYS A 78 8.01 -0.61 15.78
N VAL A 79 8.64 0.38 16.42
CA VAL A 79 8.54 1.79 16.04
C VAL A 79 9.04 2.03 14.61
N ASP A 80 10.14 1.40 14.21
CA ASP A 80 10.64 1.51 12.83
C ASP A 80 9.64 0.97 11.79
N SER A 81 8.93 -0.12 12.15
CA SER A 81 7.86 -0.67 11.33
C SER A 81 6.66 0.28 11.24
N TYR A 82 6.33 0.98 12.33
CA TYR A 82 5.30 2.01 12.36
C TYR A 82 5.69 3.22 11.49
N HIS A 83 6.91 3.73 11.62
CA HIS A 83 7.43 4.80 10.77
C HIS A 83 7.36 4.44 9.28
N SER A 84 7.68 3.19 8.92
CA SER A 84 7.55 2.70 7.54
C SER A 84 6.11 2.74 7.03
N CYS A 85 5.12 2.53 7.90
CA CYS A 85 3.71 2.63 7.55
C CYS A 85 3.26 4.08 7.29
N ILE A 86 3.91 5.07 7.91
CA ILE A 86 3.67 6.50 7.69
C ILE A 86 4.36 6.99 6.41
N ILE A 87 5.64 6.67 6.23
CA ILE A 87 6.45 7.21 5.12
C ILE A 87 6.01 6.62 3.78
N GLN A 88 5.71 5.33 3.72
CA GLN A 88 5.39 4.61 2.47
C GLN A 88 3.89 4.56 2.21
N PHE A 89 3.29 5.72 2.41
CA PHE A 89 1.88 5.99 2.49
C PHE A 89 1.08 5.62 1.23
N PRO A 90 -0.19 5.19 1.34
CA PRO A 90 -0.98 4.80 0.18
C PRO A 90 -1.51 5.95 -0.70
N TRP A 91 -2.18 5.56 -1.78
CA TRP A 91 -2.86 6.39 -2.78
C TRP A 91 -4.17 6.96 -2.20
N LYS A 92 -4.71 7.99 -2.85
CA LYS A 92 -5.87 8.80 -2.38
C LYS A 92 -7.08 7.94 -2.02
N GLU A 93 -7.41 6.93 -2.83
CA GLU A 93 -8.68 6.18 -2.72
C GLU A 93 -8.76 5.26 -1.50
N ILE A 94 -7.65 4.64 -1.09
CA ILE A 94 -7.60 3.64 -0.01
C ILE A 94 -7.06 4.20 1.31
N CYS A 95 -6.92 5.52 1.36
CA CYS A 95 -6.21 6.22 2.40
C CYS A 95 -6.90 6.14 3.77
N ASN A 96 -8.21 6.41 3.80
CA ASN A 96 -8.98 6.45 5.05
C ASN A 96 -9.09 5.06 5.71
N PRO A 97 -9.38 3.96 4.99
CA PRO A 97 -9.39 2.63 5.58
C PRO A 97 -8.02 2.22 6.14
N TYR A 98 -6.93 2.51 5.41
CA TYR A 98 -5.57 2.24 5.88
C TYR A 98 -5.25 2.99 7.18
N CYS A 99 -5.56 4.29 7.25
CA CYS A 99 -5.32 5.08 8.47
C CYS A 99 -6.15 4.61 9.65
N ARG A 100 -7.39 4.15 9.42
CA ARG A 100 -8.19 3.56 10.48
C ARG A 100 -7.53 2.33 11.09
N VAL A 101 -6.99 1.43 10.26
CA VAL A 101 -6.26 0.25 10.75
C VAL A 101 -4.98 0.66 11.49
N LEU A 102 -4.19 1.57 10.90
CA LEU A 102 -2.95 2.04 11.52
C LEU A 102 -3.19 2.71 12.88
N SER A 103 -4.24 3.52 12.99
CA SER A 103 -4.67 4.17 14.24
C SER A 103 -5.07 3.15 15.30
N ASN A 104 -5.79 2.08 14.92
CA ASN A 104 -6.14 1.01 15.84
C ASN A 104 -4.90 0.25 16.32
N LEU A 105 -3.98 -0.11 15.42
CA LEU A 105 -2.71 -0.76 15.79
C LEU A 105 -1.88 0.11 16.74
N LYS A 106 -1.85 1.43 16.52
CA LYS A 106 -1.23 2.37 17.46
C LYS A 106 -1.89 2.34 18.84
N LYS A 107 -3.22 2.39 18.90
CA LYS A 107 -3.96 2.31 20.17
C LYS A 107 -3.69 1.00 20.91
N ASP A 108 -3.58 -0.11 20.19
CA ASP A 108 -3.32 -1.41 20.80
C ASP A 108 -1.89 -1.48 21.37
N TYR A 109 -0.90 -0.96 20.64
CA TYR A 109 0.46 -0.81 21.17
C TYR A 109 0.52 0.13 22.39
N ASP A 110 -0.18 1.27 22.33
CA ASP A 110 -0.23 2.23 23.44
C ASP A 110 -0.86 1.57 24.69
N LYS A 111 -1.96 0.81 24.55
CA LYS A 111 -2.55 0.04 25.65
C LYS A 111 -1.59 -0.99 26.24
N PHE A 112 -0.90 -1.75 25.37
CA PHE A 112 0.12 -2.70 25.82
C PHE A 112 1.21 -1.99 26.62
N ARG A 113 1.72 -0.86 26.12
CA ARG A 113 2.76 -0.08 26.79
C ARG A 113 2.32 0.35 28.18
N GLU A 114 1.13 0.95 28.30
CA GLU A 114 0.62 1.44 29.59
C GLU A 114 0.44 0.32 30.62
N ALA A 115 0.09 -0.89 30.17
CA ALA A 115 -0.03 -2.06 31.03
C ALA A 115 1.31 -2.74 31.36
N ASN A 116 2.42 -2.35 30.72
CA ASN A 116 3.71 -3.00 30.90
C ASN A 116 4.51 -2.42 32.07
N ASN A 117 5.21 -3.27 32.82
CA ASN A 117 6.07 -2.85 33.93
C ASN A 117 7.22 -1.91 33.49
N ASN A 118 7.65 -2.00 32.23
CA ASN A 118 8.70 -1.16 31.65
C ASN A 118 8.16 0.05 30.88
N LYS A 119 6.89 0.46 31.08
CA LYS A 119 6.20 1.49 30.29
C LYS A 119 7.01 2.75 30.03
N ASP A 120 7.77 3.23 31.01
CA ASP A 120 8.54 4.48 30.94
C ASP A 120 9.79 4.35 30.03
N GLN A 121 10.23 3.13 29.76
CA GLN A 121 11.38 2.82 28.89
C GLN A 121 10.96 2.38 27.48
N LEU A 122 9.68 2.02 27.31
CA LEU A 122 9.15 1.59 26.03
C LEU A 122 8.88 2.81 25.13
N PRO A 123 9.40 2.82 23.89
CA PRO A 123 9.21 3.95 23.00
C PRO A 123 7.74 4.08 22.60
N THR A 124 7.31 5.30 22.32
CA THR A 124 5.98 5.58 21.78
C THR A 124 6.02 5.57 20.26
N PHE A 125 4.88 5.29 19.62
CA PHE A 125 4.76 5.51 18.18
C PHE A 125 4.67 7.01 17.90
N THR A 126 5.77 7.57 17.42
CA THR A 126 5.91 8.97 17.01
C THR A 126 5.76 9.12 15.51
N ILE A 127 5.47 10.33 15.07
CA ILE A 127 5.54 10.68 13.65
C ILE A 127 7.03 10.97 13.33
N PRO A 128 7.60 10.38 12.25
CA PRO A 128 8.96 10.70 11.82
C PRO A 128 9.16 12.20 11.59
N GLU A 129 10.36 12.71 11.85
CA GLU A 129 10.68 14.11 11.61
C GLU A 129 10.41 14.49 10.13
N GLY A 130 9.75 15.63 9.92
CA GLY A 130 9.35 16.10 8.60
C GLY A 130 8.16 15.35 7.97
N ALA A 131 7.69 14.25 8.56
CA ALA A 131 6.48 13.57 8.12
C ALA A 131 5.22 14.19 8.75
N LYS A 132 4.07 13.93 8.13
CA LYS A 132 2.75 14.28 8.65
C LYS A 132 2.03 13.03 9.14
N SER A 133 1.00 13.22 9.96
CA SER A 133 0.16 12.10 10.39
C SER A 133 -0.51 11.41 9.19
N CYS A 134 -0.97 10.19 9.42
CA CYS A 134 -1.68 9.40 8.40
C CYS A 134 -2.90 10.20 7.88
N GLU A 135 -3.68 10.71 8.81
CA GLU A 135 -4.91 11.46 8.58
C GLU A 135 -4.64 12.79 7.87
N GLU A 136 -3.62 13.55 8.28
CA GLU A 136 -3.24 14.79 7.59
C GLU A 136 -2.72 14.54 6.17
N THR A 137 -2.01 13.44 5.96
CA THR A 137 -1.49 13.06 4.65
C THR A 137 -2.65 12.64 3.73
N CYS A 138 -3.62 11.87 4.26
CA CYS A 138 -4.87 11.60 3.54
C CYS A 138 -5.58 12.88 3.14
N ALA A 139 -5.87 13.75 4.10
CA ALA A 139 -6.64 14.96 3.87
C ALA A 139 -6.04 15.83 2.75
N LYS A 140 -4.70 15.93 2.69
CA LYS A 140 -4.00 16.66 1.63
C LYS A 140 -4.15 16.03 0.25
N LYS A 141 -3.98 14.71 0.13
CA LYS A 141 -4.17 14.00 -1.15
C LYS A 141 -5.60 14.16 -1.69
N TRP A 142 -6.59 14.32 -0.82
CA TRP A 142 -7.97 14.61 -1.24
C TRP A 142 -8.15 16.02 -1.82
N GLN A 143 -7.34 16.99 -1.40
CA GLN A 143 -7.36 18.37 -1.86
C GLN A 143 -6.44 18.64 -3.07
N GLU A 144 -5.47 17.77 -3.34
CA GLU A 144 -4.66 17.87 -4.56
C GLU A 144 -5.57 17.69 -5.80
N PRO A 145 -5.61 18.66 -6.74
CA PRO A 145 -6.28 18.45 -8.01
C PRO A 145 -5.62 17.27 -8.71
N GLU A 146 -6.42 16.39 -9.32
CA GLU A 146 -5.89 15.34 -10.18
C GLU A 146 -5.00 16.02 -11.22
N ALA A 147 -3.70 15.70 -11.19
CA ALA A 147 -2.80 16.19 -12.20
C ALA A 147 -3.34 15.72 -13.55
N LYS A 148 -3.79 16.65 -14.39
CA LYS A 148 -4.07 16.35 -15.79
C LYS A 148 -2.81 15.70 -16.32
N GLU A 149 -2.95 14.53 -16.95
CA GLU A 149 -1.84 13.90 -17.66
C GLU A 149 -1.13 14.98 -18.49
N PRO A 150 0.21 15.05 -18.44
CA PRO A 150 0.92 16.04 -19.24
C PRO A 150 0.52 15.80 -20.70
N ALA A 151 -0.18 16.77 -21.27
CA ALA A 151 -0.40 16.80 -22.70
C ALA A 151 0.99 16.71 -23.33
N ILE A 152 1.21 15.66 -24.12
CA ILE A 152 2.38 15.57 -24.99
C ILE A 152 2.21 16.72 -25.97
N ASP A 153 2.81 17.86 -25.63
CA ASP A 153 2.94 19.00 -26.53
C ASP A 153 3.91 18.55 -27.61
N VAL A 154 3.34 18.06 -28.72
CA VAL A 154 4.10 17.80 -29.94
C VAL A 154 4.56 19.17 -30.43
N SER A 155 5.77 19.55 -30.00
CA SER A 155 6.42 20.79 -30.40
C SER A 155 6.49 20.82 -31.92
N GLU A 156 5.73 21.76 -32.49
CA GLU A 156 5.64 22.03 -33.92
C GLU A 156 7.02 22.54 -34.39
N ILE A 157 7.85 21.63 -34.92
CA ILE A 157 9.13 21.99 -35.53
C ILE A 157 8.81 22.69 -36.85
N GLY A 158 9.06 24.00 -36.88
CA GLY A 158 8.86 24.86 -38.03
C GLY A 158 9.60 24.38 -39.29
N THR A 159 8.88 24.39 -40.40
CA THR A 159 9.37 24.08 -41.75
C THR A 159 10.27 25.21 -42.28
N PRO A 160 11.49 24.94 -42.79
CA PRO A 160 12.20 25.86 -43.68
C PRO A 160 11.83 25.59 -45.15
N PRO A 161 11.80 26.62 -46.02
CA PRO A 161 11.29 26.51 -47.39
C PRO A 161 12.25 25.78 -48.33
N GLY A 162 11.64 25.17 -49.35
CA GLY A 162 12.19 24.05 -50.10
C GLY A 162 13.24 24.36 -51.17
N ILE A 163 13.93 23.28 -51.54
CA ILE A 163 14.69 23.16 -52.78
C ILE A 163 14.39 21.77 -53.34
N SER A 164 13.75 21.72 -54.49
CA SER A 164 13.30 20.52 -55.20
C SER A 164 14.45 19.75 -55.85
N LEU A 165 14.35 18.41 -55.94
CA LEU A 165 14.57 17.59 -57.14
C LEU A 165 14.13 16.12 -56.90
N PRO A 166 13.68 15.38 -57.94
CA PRO A 166 12.72 14.28 -57.83
C PRO A 166 13.36 12.88 -57.79
N GLY A 167 12.69 11.92 -57.13
CA GLY A 167 13.04 10.51 -57.29
C GLY A 167 12.30 9.52 -56.37
N LEU A 168 11.36 8.78 -56.96
CA LEU A 168 10.77 7.48 -56.59
C LEU A 168 9.79 7.40 -55.38
N PRO A 169 8.58 6.80 -55.57
CA PRO A 169 7.65 6.54 -54.48
C PRO A 169 8.05 5.24 -53.77
N VAL A 170 8.39 5.34 -52.49
CA VAL A 170 8.47 4.17 -51.59
C VAL A 170 7.33 4.28 -50.60
N THR A 171 6.37 3.38 -50.71
CA THR A 171 5.26 3.19 -49.76
C THR A 171 5.80 2.98 -48.34
N PRO A 172 5.33 3.74 -47.32
CA PRO A 172 5.71 3.48 -45.94
C PRO A 172 4.95 2.26 -45.41
N THR A 173 5.69 1.20 -45.08
CA THR A 173 5.20 0.06 -44.31
C THR A 173 4.95 0.50 -42.86
N SER A 174 3.71 0.35 -42.40
CA SER A 174 3.27 0.55 -41.02
C SER A 174 4.19 -0.19 -40.03
N ILE A 175 4.88 0.55 -39.15
CA ILE A 175 5.61 0.00 -38.01
C ILE A 175 4.71 0.07 -36.78
N ASN A 176 4.09 -1.05 -36.43
CA ASN A 176 3.36 -1.29 -35.20
C ASN A 176 4.35 -1.65 -34.08
N ASN A 177 4.75 -0.66 -33.27
CA ASN A 177 5.67 -0.86 -32.17
C ASN A 177 4.95 -1.46 -30.94
N GLY A 178 4.74 -2.78 -30.95
CA GLY A 178 4.37 -3.56 -29.77
C GLY A 178 5.61 -3.91 -28.95
N ASN A 179 5.89 -3.15 -27.88
CA ASN A 179 6.97 -3.45 -26.94
C ASN A 179 6.65 -4.74 -26.17
N LYS A 180 7.22 -5.87 -26.61
CA LYS A 180 7.30 -7.13 -25.85
C LYS A 180 8.68 -7.19 -25.20
N LEU A 181 8.72 -7.29 -23.87
CA LEU A 181 9.97 -7.42 -23.09
C LEU A 181 10.77 -8.66 -23.53
N PRO A 182 12.11 -8.61 -23.58
CA PRO A 182 12.92 -9.75 -23.99
C PRO A 182 12.99 -10.79 -22.86
N TYR A 183 12.62 -12.03 -23.19
CA TYR A 183 12.75 -13.20 -22.35
C TYR A 183 14.21 -13.67 -22.38
N ILE A 184 14.88 -13.68 -21.22
CA ILE A 184 16.23 -14.23 -21.07
C ILE A 184 16.09 -15.70 -20.66
N ALA A 185 16.49 -16.62 -21.54
CA ALA A 185 16.58 -18.03 -21.21
C ALA A 185 17.87 -18.30 -20.42
N VAL A 186 17.74 -18.96 -19.27
CA VAL A 186 18.88 -19.48 -18.48
C VAL A 186 19.15 -20.91 -18.97
N PRO A 187 20.39 -21.26 -19.35
CA PRO A 187 20.72 -22.64 -19.74
C PRO A 187 20.69 -23.58 -18.53
N LEU A 188 20.21 -24.81 -18.76
CA LEU A 188 20.29 -25.95 -17.83
C LEU A 188 21.72 -26.45 -17.67
#